data_AF-A9NQ65-F1
#
_entry.id   AF-A9NQ65-F1
#
_cell.length_a   1.000
_cell.length_b   1.000
_cell.length_c   1.000
_cell.angle_alpha   90.00
_cell.angle_beta   90.00
_cell.angle_gamma   90.00
#
_symmetry.space_group_name_H-M   'P 1'
#
loop_
_entity.id
_entity.type
_entity.pdbx_description
1 polymer ?
#
loop_
_entity_poly.entity_id
_entity_poly.type
_entity_poly.pdbx_seq_one_letter_code
_entity_poly.pdbx_strand_id
1 'polypeptide(L)'
;MSIISGLEDLVDETISVITNDGRNIVGILKGYDQATNLIMDESHERVYSTRTGVEQLVLGLYIIRGDNISVVGELDEDLDSNLDLSQLRAQPLKPVMH
;
A
#
# COMPACT_ATOMS: atom_id res chain seq x y z
N MET A 1 15.92 -20.58 -2.84
CA MET A 1 14.93 -20.21 -3.88
C MET A 1 14.12 -19.09 -3.27
N SER A 2 14.46 -17.85 -3.61
CA SER A 2 14.08 -16.67 -2.86
C SER A 2 12.61 -16.32 -3.12
N ILE A 3 11.84 -16.07 -2.07
CA ILE A 3 10.45 -15.58 -2.12
C ILE A 3 10.40 -14.13 -2.70
N ILE A 4 11.56 -13.52 -2.93
CA ILE A 4 11.73 -12.13 -3.40
C ILE A 4 11.43 -11.96 -4.91
N SER A 5 11.12 -13.03 -5.66
CA SER A 5 10.94 -12.95 -7.12
C SER A 5 9.76 -12.10 -7.59
N GLY A 6 8.84 -11.70 -6.70
CA GLY A 6 7.65 -10.93 -7.09
C GLY A 6 7.82 -9.42 -7.08
N LEU A 7 8.78 -8.86 -6.33
CA LEU A 7 8.91 -7.39 -6.20
C LEU A 7 9.71 -6.76 -7.33
N GLU A 8 10.57 -7.52 -7.99
CA GLU A 8 11.37 -7.03 -9.12
C GLU A 8 10.47 -6.52 -10.25
N ASP A 9 9.42 -7.28 -10.57
CA ASP A 9 8.43 -6.97 -11.59
C ASP A 9 7.53 -5.78 -11.21
N LEU A 10 7.54 -5.35 -9.95
CA LEU A 10 6.72 -4.24 -9.45
C LEU A 10 7.50 -2.93 -9.32
N VAL A 11 8.80 -2.91 -9.64
CA VAL A 11 9.59 -1.67 -9.60
C VAL A 11 9.07 -0.71 -10.67
N ASP A 12 8.90 0.56 -10.27
CA ASP A 12 8.27 1.63 -11.02
C ASP A 12 6.77 1.46 -11.31
N GLU A 13 6.15 0.41 -10.78
CA GLU A 13 4.69 0.21 -10.81
C GLU A 13 4.01 0.81 -9.58
N THR A 14 2.72 1.16 -9.73
CA THR A 14 1.88 1.55 -8.61
C THR A 14 1.48 0.32 -7.79
N ILE A 15 1.78 0.34 -6.50
CA ILE A 15 1.47 -0.76 -5.57
C ILE A 15 0.61 -0.28 -4.40
N SER A 16 -0.17 -1.20 -3.84
CA SER A 16 -0.82 -1.07 -2.54
C SER A 16 -0.13 -1.97 -1.52
N VAL A 17 0.24 -1.38 -0.39
CA VAL A 17 0.92 -2.04 0.73
C VAL A 17 0.01 -2.04 1.95
N ILE A 18 -0.29 -3.23 2.47
CA ILE A 18 -0.96 -3.38 3.76
C ILE A 18 0.09 -3.64 4.83
N THR A 19 0.09 -2.81 5.87
CA THR A 19 1.00 -2.93 7.01
C THR A 19 0.38 -3.76 8.13
N ASN A 20 1.24 -4.27 9.03
CA ASN A 20 0.82 -5.10 10.16
C ASN A 20 -0.13 -4.40 11.15
N ASP A 21 -0.11 -3.07 11.20
CA ASP A 21 -1.03 -2.25 12.01
C ASP A 21 -2.34 -1.91 11.27
N GLY A 22 -2.54 -2.41 10.05
CA GLY A 22 -3.79 -2.29 9.30
C GLY A 22 -3.90 -1.02 8.44
N ARG A 23 -2.78 -0.40 8.06
CA ARG A 23 -2.79 0.76 7.15
C ARG A 23 -2.71 0.27 5.70
N ASN A 24 -3.32 1.03 4.79
CA ASN A 24 -3.19 0.82 3.35
C ASN A 24 -2.44 2.02 2.76
N ILE A 25 -1.24 1.77 2.25
CA ILE A 25 -0.39 2.78 1.62
C ILE A 25 -0.29 2.47 0.14
N VAL A 26 -0.64 3.44 -0.69
CA VAL A 26 -0.54 3.35 -2.15
C VAL A 26 0.54 4.31 -2.64
N GLY A 27 1.37 3.87 -3.57
CA GLY A 27 2.44 4.68 -4.16
C GLY A 27 3.25 3.88 -5.17
N ILE A 28 4.26 4.52 -5.76
CA ILE A 28 5.12 3.90 -6.79
C ILE A 28 6.32 3.25 -6.11
N LEU A 29 6.55 1.95 -6.35
CA LEU A 29 7.71 1.25 -5.79
C LEU A 29 8.99 1.72 -6.49
N LYS A 30 9.91 2.37 -5.77
CA LYS A 30 11.21 2.80 -6.32
C LYS A 30 12.36 1.87 -6.00
N GLY A 31 12.19 1.00 -5.02
CA GLY A 31 13.20 0.01 -4.70
C GLY A 31 12.85 -0.77 -3.45
N TYR A 32 13.54 -1.89 -3.31
CA TYR A 32 13.43 -2.77 -2.16
C TYR A 32 14.78 -3.42 -1.83
N ASP A 33 14.87 -4.03 -0.66
CA ASP A 33 16.04 -4.83 -0.26
C ASP A 33 15.67 -6.27 0.14
N GLN A 34 16.67 -7.06 0.52
CA GLN A 34 16.47 -8.46 0.91
C GLN A 34 15.65 -8.65 2.21
N ALA A 35 15.42 -7.58 2.98
CA ALA A 35 14.57 -7.60 4.16
C ALA A 35 13.15 -7.10 3.84
N THR A 36 12.83 -6.88 2.56
CA THR A 36 11.55 -6.34 2.09
C THR A 36 11.31 -4.91 2.59
N ASN A 37 12.35 -4.16 2.94
CA ASN A 37 12.17 -2.72 3.13
C ASN A 37 11.81 -2.09 1.80
N LEU A 38 10.77 -1.25 1.75
CA LEU A 38 10.30 -0.61 0.52
C LEU A 38 10.58 0.88 0.54
N ILE A 39 11.06 1.42 -0.58
CA ILE A 39 11.08 2.84 -0.87
C ILE A 39 9.95 3.11 -1.85
N MET A 40 8.99 3.95 -1.45
CA MET A 40 7.85 4.30 -2.28
C MET A 40 7.84 5.81 -2.52
N ASP A 41 7.58 6.22 -3.76
CA ASP A 41 7.37 7.62 -4.13
C ASP A 41 5.89 7.90 -4.34
N GLU A 42 5.51 9.19 -4.37
CA GLU A 42 4.12 9.65 -4.55
C GLU A 42 3.11 8.96 -3.61
N SER A 43 3.57 8.59 -2.41
CA SER A 43 2.79 7.76 -1.50
C SER A 43 1.65 8.53 -0.86
N HIS A 44 0.53 7.85 -0.66
CA HIS A 44 -0.58 8.31 0.17
C HIS A 44 -1.20 7.14 0.93
N GLU A 45 -1.71 7.41 2.12
CA GLU A 45 -2.48 6.43 2.91
C GLU A 45 -3.97 6.54 2.60
N ARG A 46 -4.62 5.39 2.38
CA ARG A 46 -6.07 5.27 2.28
C ARG A 46 -6.66 4.96 3.65
N VAL A 47 -7.35 5.93 4.23
CA VAL A 47 -8.00 5.81 5.54
C VAL A 47 -9.47 5.44 5.36
N TYR A 48 -9.81 4.20 5.67
CA TYR A 48 -11.18 3.68 5.53
C TYR A 48 -12.04 3.99 6.76
N SER A 49 -13.29 4.37 6.51
CA SER A 49 -14.27 4.72 7.54
C SER A 49 -15.65 4.18 7.19
N THR A 50 -16.42 3.82 8.21
CA THR A 50 -17.84 3.44 8.05
C THR A 50 -18.76 4.65 7.95
N ARG A 51 -18.25 5.86 8.21
CA ARG A 51 -19.02 7.10 8.30
C ARG A 51 -18.73 8.06 7.14
N THR A 52 -17.47 8.16 6.75
CA THR A 52 -16.96 9.10 5.74
C THR A 52 -16.26 8.36 4.62
N GLY A 53 -16.09 9.03 3.47
CA GLY A 53 -15.34 8.50 2.33
C GLY A 53 -13.93 8.14 2.70
N VAL A 54 -13.30 7.34 1.85
CA VAL A 54 -11.88 7.05 2.00
C VAL A 54 -11.12 8.37 1.86
N GLU A 55 -10.38 8.72 2.90
CA GLU A 55 -9.49 9.87 2.90
C GLU A 55 -8.12 9.43 2.37
N GLN A 56 -7.49 10.29 1.58
CA GLN A 56 -6.13 10.08 1.07
C GLN A 56 -5.18 11.05 1.77
N LEU A 57 -4.36 10.52 2.69
CA LEU A 57 -3.35 11.31 3.40
C LEU A 57 -2.03 11.25 2.64
N VAL A 58 -1.59 12.37 2.06
CA VAL A 58 -0.35 12.45 1.28
C VAL A 58 0.88 12.28 2.17
N LEU A 59 1.78 11.39 1.76
CA LEU A 59 3.04 11.07 2.44
C LEU A 59 4.27 11.46 1.59
N GLY A 60 4.18 11.42 0.25
CA GLY A 60 5.29 11.69 -0.66
C GLY A 60 6.29 10.53 -0.71
N LEU A 61 7.58 10.82 -0.57
CA LEU A 61 8.59 9.77 -0.44
C LEU A 61 8.45 9.09 0.94
N TYR A 62 8.18 7.79 0.94
CA TYR A 62 7.89 7.03 2.14
C TYR A 62 8.67 5.71 2.18
N ILE A 63 9.28 5.40 3.32
CA ILE A 63 10.04 4.16 3.52
C ILE A 63 9.29 3.28 4.51
N ILE A 64 9.01 2.03 4.12
CA ILE A 64 8.35 1.04 4.97
C ILE A 64 9.37 -0.02 5.37
N ARG A 65 9.49 -0.29 6.68
CA ARG A 65 10.33 -1.38 7.18
C ARG A 65 9.67 -2.72 6.88
N GLY A 66 10.41 -3.68 6.33
CA GLY A 66 9.82 -4.90 5.76
C GLY A 66 9.15 -5.82 6.78
N ASP A 67 9.55 -5.78 8.04
CA ASP A 67 8.89 -6.51 9.12
C ASP A 67 7.53 -5.93 9.53
N ASN A 68 7.21 -4.70 9.10
CA ASN A 68 5.90 -4.08 9.27
C ASN A 68 4.98 -4.33 8.07
N ILE A 69 5.41 -5.06 7.04
CA ILE A 69 4.64 -5.32 5.82
C ILE A 69 3.90 -6.65 5.94
N SER A 70 2.60 -6.63 5.67
CA SER A 70 1.76 -7.83 5.57
C SER A 70 1.54 -8.26 4.12
N VAL A 71 1.21 -7.32 3.23
CA VAL A 71 0.86 -7.59 1.83
C VAL A 71 1.43 -6.50 0.93
N VAL A 72 1.92 -6.89 -0.25
CA VAL A 72 2.21 -6.00 -1.38
C VAL A 72 1.41 -6.51 -2.56
N GLY A 73 0.65 -5.64 -3.22
CA GLY A 73 -0.10 -5.96 -4.42
C GLY A 73 0.05 -4.88 -5.48
N GLU A 74 0.23 -5.31 -6.72
CA GLU A 74 0.11 -4.44 -7.91
C GLU A 74 -1.28 -3.81 -7.94
N LEU A 75 -1.35 -2.52 -8.32
CA LEU A 75 -2.59 -1.80 -8.47
C LEU A 75 -2.84 -1.49 -9.94
N ASP A 76 -3.97 -1.97 -10.46
CA ASP A 76 -4.46 -1.57 -11.78
C ASP A 76 -4.96 -0.11 -11.72
N GLU A 77 -4.19 0.81 -12.30
CA GLU A 77 -4.47 2.26 -12.26
C GLU A 77 -5.76 2.65 -12.99
N ASP A 78 -6.09 1.96 -14.09
CA ASP A 78 -7.32 2.21 -14.83
C ASP A 78 -8.53 1.79 -13.98
N LEU A 79 -8.48 0.63 -13.35
CA LEU A 79 -9.55 0.18 -12.47
C LEU A 79 -9.67 1.10 -11.24
N ASP A 80 -8.55 1.48 -10.65
CA ASP A 80 -8.51 2.29 -9.44
C ASP A 80 -9.01 3.73 -9.67
N SER A 81 -8.63 4.35 -10.79
CA SER A 81 -9.09 5.71 -11.16
C SER A 81 -10.60 5.80 -11.40
N ASN A 82 -11.25 4.68 -11.72
CA ASN A 82 -12.70 4.59 -11.88
C ASN A 82 -13.47 4.45 -10.55
N LEU A 83 -12.78 4.31 -9.40
CA LEU A 83 -13.42 4.21 -8.09
C LEU A 83 -13.73 5.58 -7.48
N ASP A 84 -14.99 5.82 -7.12
CA ASP A 84 -15.37 6.97 -6.29
C ASP A 84 -15.07 6.69 -4.81
N LEU A 85 -13.81 6.93 -4.42
CA LEU A 85 -13.33 6.76 -3.05
C LEU A 85 -14.09 7.65 -2.04
N SER A 86 -14.65 8.78 -2.47
CA SER A 86 -15.43 9.67 -1.60
C SER A 86 -16.75 9.04 -1.13
N GLN A 87 -17.28 8.09 -1.89
CA GLN A 87 -18.51 7.35 -1.59
C GLN A 87 -18.25 5.94 -1.03
N LEU A 88 -17.01 5.44 -1.11
CA LEU A 88 -16.66 4.14 -0.53
C LEU A 88 -16.67 4.21 1.00
N ARG A 89 -17.27 3.20 1.64
CA ARG A 89 -17.31 3.04 3.11
C ARG A 89 -16.88 1.63 3.46
N ALA A 90 -15.95 1.50 4.39
CA ALA A 90 -15.49 0.21 4.88
C ALA A 90 -15.01 0.32 6.33
N GLN A 91 -14.96 -0.82 7.03
CA GLN A 91 -14.28 -0.86 8.32
C GLN A 91 -12.77 -0.70 8.12
N PRO A 92 -12.06 -0.03 9.04
CA PRO A 92 -10.61 -0.07 9.08
C PRO A 92 -10.10 -1.51 9.10
N LEU A 93 -8.97 -1.77 8.45
CA LEU A 93 -8.34 -3.08 8.49
C LEU A 93 -7.88 -3.37 9.91
N LYS A 94 -7.97 -4.64 10.31
CA LYS A 94 -7.51 -5.08 11.62
C LYS A 94 -6.00 -5.29 11.58
N PRO A 95 -5.30 -5.06 12.70
CA PRO A 95 -3.90 -5.41 12.81
C PRO A 95 -3.71 -6.93 12.75
N VAL A 96 -2.52 -7.35 12.32
CA VAL A 96 -2.10 -8.75 12.35
C VAL A 96 -1.87 -9.19 13.80
N MET A 97 -2.52 -10.27 14.19
CA MET A 97 -2.35 -10.90 15.51
C MET A 97 -1.34 -12.03 15.37
N HIS A 98 -0.24 -11.97 16.14
CA HIS A 98 0.82 -12.97 16.16
C HIS A 98 0.59 -14.01 17.26
#